data_AF-A0A371R1I5-F1
#
_entry.id   AF-A0A371R1I5-F1
#
_cell.length_a   1.000
_cell.length_b   1.000
_cell.length_c   1.000
_cell.angle_alpha   90.00
_cell.angle_beta   90.00
_cell.angle_gamma   90.00
#
_symmetry.space_group_name_H-M   'P 1'
#
loop_
_entity.id
_entity.type
_entity.pdbx_description
1 polymer ?
#
loop_
_entity_poly.entity_id
_entity_poly.type
_entity_poly.pdbx_seq_one_letter_code
_entity_poly.pdbx_strand_id
1 'polypeptide(L)'
;MDSLNVSLTEIAFFVIGLYILYASLLFFIGGTREREEARNQLFRALFAGVMFAAAMLATVFVGSATKLYVEATGIAPNCLKAFDTKAFDIWPLVESSEKALDCADDVFKRKFEEITSVYAGLFGTTTLTGLFGVTSPFSMGLFQVAMPFSGAANGALISLATAYAASKFAMGLILLAGLAAILIMIERLEALGAVLLGAAMAMPPALAAYADYIANIKVDVQAWNFGSVLNAVMPAADIAAAFALAISLAGAIMAAISYAFSKIPERLSVE
;
A
#
# COMPACT_ATOMS: atom_id res chain seq x y z
N MET A 1 -3.53 -18.00 22.09
CA MET A 1 -3.96 -18.16 20.69
C MET A 1 -2.71 -17.94 19.87
N ASP A 2 -1.91 -19.00 19.75
CA ASP A 2 -0.66 -18.97 19.00
C ASP A 2 -1.03 -18.94 17.52
N SER A 3 -0.88 -17.76 16.93
CA SER A 3 -1.13 -17.52 15.51
C SER A 3 -0.23 -18.43 14.69
N LEU A 4 -0.82 -19.16 13.74
CA LEU A 4 -0.09 -19.74 12.63
C LEU A 4 0.72 -18.61 11.94
N ASN A 5 2.01 -18.50 12.28
CA ASN A 5 2.99 -17.74 11.51
C ASN A 5 3.32 -18.53 10.23
N VAL A 6 2.31 -18.77 9.39
CA VAL A 6 2.54 -19.14 8.01
C VAL A 6 2.87 -17.82 7.32
N SER A 7 4.13 -17.64 6.96
CA SER A 7 4.56 -16.41 6.30
C SER A 7 3.78 -16.25 4.99
N LEU A 8 3.33 -15.04 4.66
CA LEU A 8 2.51 -14.75 3.46
C LEU A 8 3.13 -15.29 2.16
N THR A 9 4.45 -15.40 2.15
CA THR A 9 5.30 -16.05 1.17
C THR A 9 5.04 -17.54 0.98
N GLU A 10 4.85 -18.29 2.06
CA GLU A 10 4.55 -19.73 2.00
C GLU A 10 3.24 -19.95 1.25
N ILE A 11 2.24 -19.09 1.44
CA ILE A 11 0.92 -19.24 0.80
C ILE A 11 0.99 -18.98 -0.71
N ALA A 12 1.71 -17.95 -1.15
CA ALA A 12 1.87 -17.65 -2.59
C ALA A 12 2.61 -18.78 -3.32
N PHE A 13 3.67 -19.34 -2.72
CA PHE A 13 4.37 -20.51 -3.24
C PHE A 13 3.55 -21.80 -3.09
N PHE A 14 2.69 -21.93 -2.08
CA PHE A 14 1.79 -23.07 -1.91
C PHE A 14 0.76 -23.15 -3.03
N VAL A 15 0.24 -22.00 -3.50
CA VAL A 15 -0.68 -21.94 -4.64
C VAL A 15 0.02 -22.36 -5.94
N ILE A 16 1.25 -21.91 -6.16
CA ILE A 16 2.05 -22.32 -7.32
C ILE A 16 2.42 -23.82 -7.20
N GLY A 17 2.78 -24.28 -6.00
CA GLY A 17 3.09 -25.67 -5.69
C GLY A 17 1.89 -26.60 -5.85
N LEU A 18 0.69 -26.16 -5.48
CA LEU A 18 -0.57 -26.88 -5.71
C LEU A 18 -0.86 -27.02 -7.21
N TYR A 19 -0.59 -25.98 -8.01
CA TYR A 19 -0.71 -26.05 -9.47
C TYR A 19 0.32 -27.01 -10.09
N ILE A 20 1.54 -27.03 -9.58
CA ILE A 20 2.59 -27.98 -10.01
C ILE A 20 2.22 -29.41 -9.59
N LEU A 21 1.68 -29.60 -8.39
CA LEU A 21 1.19 -30.90 -7.91
C LEU A 21 0.02 -31.39 -8.74
N TYR A 22 -0.94 -30.52 -9.06
CA TYR A 22 -2.06 -30.83 -9.94
C TYR A 22 -1.60 -31.24 -11.34
N ALA A 23 -0.66 -30.49 -11.93
CA ALA A 23 -0.06 -30.83 -13.21
C ALA A 23 0.72 -32.16 -13.16
N SER A 24 1.42 -32.43 -12.05
CA SER A 24 2.13 -33.70 -11.85
C SER A 24 1.18 -34.89 -11.69
N LEU A 25 0.05 -34.72 -10.97
CA LEU A 25 -1.00 -35.71 -10.83
C LEU A 25 -1.67 -36.03 -12.17
N LEU A 26 -1.98 -35.02 -12.97
CA LEU A 26 -2.46 -35.16 -14.35
C LEU A 26 -1.46 -35.90 -15.24
N PHE A 27 -0.16 -35.66 -15.08
CA PHE A 27 0.88 -36.34 -15.84
C PHE A 27 1.00 -37.84 -15.49
N PHE A 28 0.84 -38.18 -14.20
CA PHE A 28 0.94 -39.55 -13.70
C PHE A 28 -0.33 -40.39 -13.92
N ILE A 29 -1.52 -39.78 -13.83
CA ILE A 29 -2.81 -40.49 -13.91
C ILE A 29 -3.40 -40.44 -15.34
N GLY A 30 -3.08 -39.41 -16.12
CA GLY A 30 -3.70 -39.12 -17.40
C GLY A 30 -3.15 -39.88 -18.61
N GLY A 31 -4.00 -40.07 -19.63
CA GLY A 31 -3.64 -40.61 -20.94
C GLY A 31 -2.76 -39.68 -21.78
N THR A 32 -2.46 -40.03 -23.03
CA THR A 32 -1.58 -39.23 -23.93
C THR A 32 -2.02 -37.78 -24.06
N ARG A 33 -3.32 -37.52 -24.17
CA ARG A 33 -3.90 -36.17 -24.24
C ARG A 33 -3.76 -35.36 -22.94
N GLU A 34 -3.93 -36.01 -21.80
CA GLU A 34 -3.79 -35.35 -20.49
C GLU A 34 -2.32 -35.08 -20.13
N ARG A 35 -1.38 -35.88 -20.66
CA ARG A 35 0.05 -35.61 -20.53
C ARG A 35 0.51 -34.38 -21.32
N GLU A 36 -0.10 -34.11 -22.47
CA GLU A 36 0.16 -32.88 -23.24
C GLU A 36 -0.42 -31.64 -22.54
N GLU A 37 -1.63 -31.75 -22.00
CA GLU A 37 -2.23 -30.68 -21.17
C GLU A 37 -1.43 -30.43 -19.89
N ALA A 38 -0.96 -31.49 -19.22
CA ALA A 38 -0.09 -31.39 -18.05
C ALA A 38 1.23 -30.68 -18.36
N ARG A 39 1.83 -30.96 -19.53
CA ARG A 39 3.08 -30.32 -19.96
C ARG A 39 2.88 -28.83 -20.21
N ASN A 40 1.77 -28.45 -20.86
CA ASN A 40 1.39 -27.05 -21.05
C ASN A 40 1.11 -26.33 -19.72
N GLN A 41 0.47 -26.99 -18.76
CA GLN A 41 0.27 -26.44 -17.42
C GLN A 41 1.58 -26.26 -16.65
N LEU A 42 2.54 -27.18 -16.80
CA LEU A 42 3.88 -27.08 -16.20
C LEU A 42 4.67 -25.89 -16.77
N PHE A 43 4.61 -25.67 -18.09
CA PHE A 43 5.21 -24.50 -18.72
C PHE A 43 4.56 -23.20 -18.23
N ARG A 44 3.23 -23.15 -18.14
CA ARG A 44 2.51 -21.98 -17.60
C ARG A 44 2.88 -21.69 -16.15
N ALA A 45 3.02 -22.72 -15.31
CA ALA A 45 3.45 -22.59 -13.93
C ALA A 45 4.90 -22.06 -13.82
N LEU A 46 5.80 -22.52 -14.70
CA LEU A 46 7.19 -22.06 -14.73
C LEU A 46 7.29 -20.59 -15.15
N PHE A 47 6.60 -20.20 -16.22
CA PHE A 47 6.53 -18.79 -16.66
C PHE A 47 5.85 -17.90 -15.61
N ALA A 48 4.78 -18.36 -14.96
CA ALA A 48 4.16 -17.66 -13.84
C ALA A 48 5.15 -17.46 -12.67
N GLY A 49 5.94 -18.48 -12.34
CA GLY A 49 6.99 -18.37 -11.32
C GLY A 49 8.06 -17.32 -11.67
N VAL A 50 8.52 -17.28 -12.92
CA VAL A 50 9.47 -16.26 -13.40
C VAL A 50 8.85 -14.85 -13.34
N MET A 51 7.60 -14.71 -13.76
CA MET A 51 6.88 -13.43 -13.73
C MET A 51 6.66 -12.92 -12.31
N PHE A 52 6.32 -13.82 -11.38
CA PHE A 52 6.23 -13.50 -9.96
C PHE A 52 7.58 -13.04 -9.39
N ALA A 53 8.66 -13.76 -9.69
CA ALA A 53 10.00 -13.37 -9.24
C ALA A 53 10.44 -12.01 -9.81
N ALA A 54 10.18 -11.78 -11.10
CA ALA A 54 10.45 -10.50 -11.76
C ALA A 54 9.63 -9.36 -11.16
N ALA A 55 8.35 -9.62 -10.85
CA ALA A 55 7.48 -8.66 -10.17
C ALA A 55 8.04 -8.26 -8.81
N MET A 56 8.40 -9.25 -7.98
CA MET A 56 8.94 -9.02 -6.65
C MET A 56 10.29 -8.29 -6.69
N LEU A 57 11.19 -8.65 -7.60
CA LEU A 57 12.43 -7.90 -7.81
C LEU A 57 12.15 -6.44 -8.18
N ALA A 58 11.25 -6.22 -9.13
CA ALA A 58 10.88 -4.88 -9.54
C ALA A 58 10.24 -4.06 -8.40
N THR A 59 9.47 -4.68 -7.49
CA THR A 59 8.95 -3.95 -6.29
C THR A 59 10.08 -3.39 -5.43
N VAL A 60 11.15 -4.15 -5.23
CA VAL A 60 12.28 -3.76 -4.39
C VAL A 60 13.17 -2.74 -5.10
N PHE A 61 13.35 -2.87 -6.41
CA PHE A 61 14.00 -1.83 -7.20
C PHE A 61 13.23 -0.51 -7.16
N VAL A 62 11.90 -0.57 -7.25
CA VAL A 62 11.05 0.62 -7.11
C VAL A 62 11.16 1.18 -5.70
N GLY A 63 11.03 0.36 -4.65
CA GLY A 63 11.14 0.78 -3.25
C GLY A 63 12.49 1.42 -2.92
N SER A 64 13.59 0.85 -3.41
CA SER A 64 14.94 1.42 -3.24
C SER A 64 15.13 2.72 -4.04
N ALA A 65 14.60 2.82 -5.27
CA ALA A 65 14.62 4.07 -6.04
C ALA A 65 13.79 5.17 -5.35
N THR A 66 12.61 4.82 -4.82
CA THR A 66 11.76 5.75 -4.07
C THR A 66 12.45 6.20 -2.79
N LYS A 67 13.14 5.30 -2.07
CA LYS A 67 13.97 5.65 -0.91
C LYS A 67 15.02 6.72 -1.26
N LEU A 68 15.80 6.50 -2.31
CA LEU A 68 16.83 7.46 -2.74
C LEU A 68 16.22 8.83 -3.08
N TYR A 69 15.05 8.84 -3.72
CA TYR A 69 14.33 10.07 -4.03
C TYR A 69 13.87 10.80 -2.76
N VAL A 70 13.33 10.06 -1.79
CA VAL A 70 12.87 10.60 -0.50
C VAL A 70 14.04 11.10 0.36
N GLU A 71 15.19 10.42 0.34
CA GLU A 71 16.41 10.89 0.99
C GLU A 71 16.91 12.19 0.34
N ALA A 72 16.83 12.32 -0.99
CA ALA A 72 17.21 13.53 -1.71
C ALA A 72 16.31 14.73 -1.38
N THR A 73 15.06 14.51 -0.98
CA THR A 73 14.15 15.58 -0.52
C THR A 73 14.33 15.93 0.96
N GLY A 74 15.28 15.30 1.66
CA GLY A 74 15.60 15.58 3.07
C GLY A 74 14.65 14.91 4.06
N ILE A 75 13.80 13.99 3.59
CA ILE A 75 12.90 13.20 4.44
C ILE A 75 13.62 11.92 4.87
N ALA A 76 13.61 11.62 6.17
CA ALA A 76 14.22 10.40 6.68
C ALA A 76 13.35 9.18 6.33
N PRO A 77 13.85 8.21 5.52
CA PRO A 77 13.08 7.01 5.23
C PRO A 77 13.08 6.12 6.47
N ASN A 78 11.92 5.74 6.98
CA ASN A 78 11.78 4.81 8.09
C ASN A 78 11.12 3.52 7.62
N CYS A 79 10.00 3.62 6.90
CA CYS A 79 9.32 2.48 6.33
C CYS A 79 9.97 2.01 5.02
N LEU A 80 10.49 2.92 4.19
CA LEU A 80 11.21 2.57 2.96
C LEU A 80 12.56 1.86 3.20
N LYS A 81 13.11 1.91 4.41
CA LYS A 81 14.34 1.17 4.78
C LYS A 81 14.16 -0.35 4.72
N ALA A 82 12.93 -0.84 4.83
CA ALA A 82 12.66 -2.28 4.75
C ALA A 82 13.09 -2.87 3.39
N PHE A 83 13.10 -2.06 2.32
CA PHE A 83 13.53 -2.45 0.97
C PHE A 83 15.06 -2.48 0.77
N ASP A 84 15.86 -2.24 1.82
CA ASP A 84 17.33 -2.30 1.75
C ASP A 84 17.82 -3.75 1.89
N THR A 85 17.37 -4.61 0.97
CA THR A 85 17.75 -6.03 0.96
C THR A 85 19.00 -6.24 0.13
N LYS A 86 20.08 -6.70 0.78
CA LYS A 86 21.35 -7.07 0.11
C LYS A 86 21.30 -8.43 -0.61
N ALA A 87 20.18 -9.13 -0.50
CA ALA A 87 20.01 -10.49 -1.02
C ALA A 87 19.02 -10.48 -2.20
N PHE A 88 19.40 -11.14 -3.29
CA PHE A 88 18.53 -11.38 -4.46
C PHE A 88 17.58 -12.58 -4.27
N ASP A 89 17.39 -13.03 -3.02
CA ASP A 89 16.48 -14.13 -2.71
C ASP A 89 15.03 -13.65 -2.69
N ILE A 90 14.10 -14.48 -3.20
CA ILE A 90 12.68 -14.11 -3.34
C ILE A 90 12.00 -13.95 -1.97
N TRP A 91 12.42 -14.73 -0.97
CA TRP A 91 11.89 -14.70 0.40
C TRP A 91 12.05 -13.33 1.09
N PRO A 92 13.26 -12.76 1.20
CA PRO A 92 13.45 -11.44 1.80
C PRO A 92 12.79 -10.30 0.99
N LEU A 93 12.52 -10.47 -0.32
CA LEU A 93 11.84 -9.43 -1.12
C LEU A 93 10.36 -9.27 -0.70
N VAL A 94 9.64 -10.37 -0.46
CA VAL A 94 8.25 -10.29 0.01
C VAL A 94 8.18 -9.82 1.46
N GLU A 95 9.07 -10.34 2.31
CA GLU A 95 9.18 -9.91 3.72
C GLU A 95 9.50 -8.41 3.83
N SER A 96 10.28 -7.85 2.91
CA SER A 96 10.55 -6.42 2.85
C SER A 96 9.30 -5.59 2.57
N SER A 97 8.43 -6.07 1.69
CA SER A 97 7.16 -5.40 1.36
C SER A 97 6.17 -5.46 2.51
N GLU A 98 6.10 -6.60 3.21
CA GLU A 98 5.28 -6.77 4.41
C GLU A 98 5.74 -5.85 5.54
N LYS A 99 7.04 -5.84 5.87
CA LYS A 99 7.62 -4.95 6.88
C LYS A 99 7.41 -3.47 6.55
N ALA A 100 7.52 -3.10 5.28
CA ALA A 100 7.27 -1.73 4.83
C ALA A 100 5.81 -1.33 5.05
N LEU A 101 4.87 -2.22 4.73
CA LEU A 101 3.43 -2.00 4.89
C LEU A 101 3.01 -2.00 6.37
N ASP A 102 3.59 -2.85 7.21
CA ASP A 102 3.35 -2.84 8.66
C ASP A 102 3.83 -1.54 9.30
N CYS A 103 5.02 -1.06 8.91
CA CYS A 103 5.50 0.25 9.32
C CYS A 103 4.56 1.38 8.88
N ALA A 104 4.09 1.33 7.63
CA ALA A 104 3.15 2.33 7.10
C ALA A 104 1.82 2.32 7.86
N ASP A 105 1.30 1.13 8.18
CA ASP A 105 0.08 0.92 8.97
C ASP A 105 0.16 1.60 10.34
N ASP A 106 1.28 1.37 11.03
CA ASP A 106 1.58 1.96 12.33
C ASP A 106 1.65 3.48 12.26
N VAL A 107 2.27 4.04 11.22
CA VAL A 107 2.36 5.48 11.02
C VAL A 107 0.99 6.09 10.76
N PHE A 108 0.18 5.48 9.88
CA PHE A 108 -1.17 5.98 9.58
C PHE A 108 -2.06 5.96 10.81
N LYS A 109 -2.01 4.88 11.59
CA LYS A 109 -2.78 4.76 12.82
C LYS A 109 -2.37 5.80 13.86
N ARG A 110 -1.07 5.95 14.13
CA ARG A 110 -0.57 6.95 15.10
C ARG A 110 -0.94 8.36 14.68
N LYS A 111 -0.84 8.69 13.38
CA LYS A 111 -1.20 10.01 12.86
C LYS A 111 -2.70 10.26 12.90
N PHE A 112 -3.52 9.23 12.66
CA PHE A 112 -4.96 9.32 12.82
C PHE A 112 -5.35 9.61 14.27
N GLU A 113 -4.74 8.91 15.22
CA GLU A 113 -4.96 9.13 16.67
C GLU A 113 -4.48 10.53 17.11
N GLU A 114 -3.32 11.00 16.62
CA GLU A 114 -2.78 12.33 16.89
C GLU A 114 -3.75 13.44 16.42
N ILE A 115 -4.22 13.37 15.17
CA ILE A 115 -5.16 14.36 14.63
C ILE A 115 -6.51 14.30 15.36
N THR A 116 -6.99 13.10 15.69
CA THR A 116 -8.24 12.92 16.43
C THR A 116 -8.14 13.50 17.84
N SER A 117 -7.02 13.30 18.52
CA SER A 117 -6.71 13.87 19.84
C SER A 117 -6.73 15.40 19.79
N VAL A 118 -6.04 15.98 18.80
CA VAL A 118 -5.99 17.43 18.59
C VAL A 118 -7.38 18.00 18.29
N TYR A 119 -8.13 17.33 17.43
CA TYR A 119 -9.50 17.71 17.08
C TYR A 119 -10.43 17.68 18.30
N ALA A 120 -10.41 16.59 19.08
CA ALA A 120 -11.20 16.46 20.30
C ALA A 120 -10.81 17.51 21.36
N GLY A 121 -9.53 17.83 21.49
CA GLY A 121 -9.04 18.90 22.38
C GLY A 121 -9.56 20.28 21.96
N LEU A 122 -9.50 20.61 20.67
CA LEU A 122 -9.97 21.89 20.15
C LEU A 122 -11.50 22.06 20.33
N PHE A 123 -12.28 21.03 20.05
CA PHE A 123 -13.74 21.08 20.23
C PHE A 123 -14.15 21.02 21.71
N GLY A 124 -13.44 20.25 22.53
CA GLY A 124 -13.65 20.23 23.98
C GLY A 124 -13.40 21.59 24.62
N THR A 125 -12.29 22.25 24.25
CA THR A 125 -11.95 23.59 24.77
C THR A 125 -12.93 24.67 24.31
N THR A 126 -13.42 24.62 23.06
CA THR A 126 -14.47 25.53 22.59
C THR A 126 -15.79 25.32 23.33
N THR A 127 -16.22 24.08 23.58
CA THR A 127 -17.43 23.80 24.36
C THR A 127 -17.30 24.25 25.81
N LEU A 128 -16.15 23.98 26.46
CA LEU A 128 -15.91 24.41 27.85
C LEU A 128 -15.87 25.93 27.99
N THR A 129 -15.21 26.63 27.07
CA THR A 129 -15.17 28.10 27.07
C THR A 129 -16.51 28.72 26.66
N GLY A 130 -17.33 28.03 25.88
CA GLY A 130 -18.70 28.47 25.57
C GLY A 130 -19.67 28.32 26.75
N LEU A 131 -19.38 27.43 27.71
CA LEU A 131 -20.23 27.19 28.87
C LEU A 131 -20.22 28.35 29.87
N PHE A 132 -19.11 29.10 29.94
CA PHE A 132 -18.98 30.27 30.80
C PHE A 132 -19.32 31.54 30.02
N GLY A 133 -20.38 32.25 30.42
CA GLY A 133 -20.85 33.45 29.73
C GLY A 133 -19.81 34.58 29.60
N VAL A 134 -18.80 34.60 30.48
CA VAL A 134 -17.68 35.58 30.45
C VAL A 134 -16.71 35.29 29.30
N THR A 135 -16.63 34.05 28.82
CA THR A 135 -15.74 33.61 27.72
C THR A 135 -16.47 33.38 26.40
N SER A 136 -17.75 33.73 26.31
CA SER A 136 -18.58 33.68 25.09
C SER A 136 -17.94 34.31 23.82
N PRO A 137 -17.33 35.52 23.87
CA PRO A 137 -16.66 36.07 22.69
C PRO A 137 -15.41 35.27 22.27
N PHE A 138 -14.73 34.65 23.24
CA PHE A 138 -13.57 33.80 22.98
C PHE A 138 -13.98 32.46 22.34
N SER A 139 -15.07 31.85 22.80
CA SER A 139 -15.60 30.62 22.18
C SER A 139 -16.09 30.87 20.75
N MET A 140 -16.72 32.03 20.49
CA MET A 140 -17.18 32.39 19.15
C MET A 140 -16.03 32.65 18.18
N GLY A 141 -14.93 33.26 18.66
CA GLY A 141 -13.70 33.41 17.89
C GLY A 141 -13.01 32.07 17.61
N LEU A 142 -12.96 31.18 18.61
CA LEU A 142 -12.35 29.86 18.43
C LEU A 142 -13.15 29.02 17.45
N PHE A 143 -14.48 29.11 17.47
CA PHE A 143 -15.33 28.38 16.54
C PHE A 143 -15.11 28.82 15.09
N GLN A 144 -14.93 30.12 14.84
CA GLN A 144 -14.65 30.65 13.50
C GLN A 144 -13.29 30.19 12.95
N VAL A 145 -12.29 30.08 13.82
CA VAL A 145 -10.95 29.60 13.43
C VAL A 145 -10.88 28.06 13.36
N ALA A 146 -11.70 27.37 14.16
CA ALA A 146 -11.80 25.92 14.14
C ALA A 146 -12.54 25.37 12.92
N MET A 147 -13.46 26.13 12.30
CA MET A 147 -14.16 25.71 11.08
C MET A 147 -13.23 25.30 9.92
N PRO A 148 -12.27 26.14 9.47
CA PRO A 148 -11.36 25.75 8.39
C PRO A 148 -10.45 24.59 8.80
N PHE A 149 -10.01 24.54 10.05
CA PHE A 149 -9.26 23.39 10.58
C PHE A 149 -10.10 22.11 10.55
N SER A 150 -11.40 22.19 10.84
CA SER A 150 -12.27 21.02 10.83
C SER A 150 -12.45 20.43 9.43
N GLY A 151 -12.57 21.28 8.40
CA GLY A 151 -12.59 20.82 7.01
C GLY A 151 -11.29 20.09 6.62
N ALA A 152 -10.14 20.68 6.94
CA ALA A 152 -8.83 20.08 6.65
C ALA A 152 -8.57 18.79 7.45
N ALA A 153 -8.91 18.80 8.74
CA ALA A 153 -8.76 17.63 9.62
C ALA A 153 -9.65 16.47 9.16
N ASN A 154 -10.90 16.71 8.75
CA ASN A 154 -11.75 15.66 8.20
C ASN A 154 -11.17 15.08 6.89
N GLY A 155 -10.63 15.92 6.02
CA GLY A 155 -9.93 15.47 4.81
C GLY A 155 -8.73 14.57 5.14
N ALA A 156 -7.91 14.98 6.12
CA ALA A 156 -6.76 14.21 6.60
C ALA A 156 -7.18 12.88 7.26
N LEU A 157 -8.24 12.88 8.07
CA LEU A 157 -8.74 11.68 8.74
C LEU A 157 -9.28 10.67 7.73
N ILE A 158 -10.06 11.14 6.74
CA ILE A 158 -10.54 10.29 5.65
C ILE A 158 -9.36 9.71 4.88
N SER A 159 -8.37 10.55 4.50
CA SER A 159 -7.22 10.08 3.73
C SER A 159 -6.39 9.06 4.49
N LEU A 160 -6.15 9.27 5.79
CA LEU A 160 -5.42 8.34 6.65
C LEU A 160 -6.19 7.02 6.85
N ALA A 161 -7.51 7.08 7.06
CA ALA A 161 -8.35 5.88 7.17
C ALA A 161 -8.34 5.07 5.86
N THR A 162 -8.40 5.74 4.71
CA THR A 162 -8.30 5.07 3.42
C THR A 162 -6.90 4.53 3.14
N ALA A 163 -5.84 5.21 3.59
CA ALA A 163 -4.47 4.72 3.48
C ALA A 163 -4.23 3.46 4.33
N TYR A 164 -4.81 3.43 5.54
CA TYR A 164 -4.82 2.26 6.40
C TYR A 164 -5.64 1.10 5.81
N ALA A 165 -6.79 1.36 5.20
CA ALA A 165 -7.51 0.32 4.49
C ALA A 165 -6.71 -0.20 3.28
N ALA A 166 -6.01 0.70 2.58
CA ALA A 166 -5.18 0.37 1.43
C ALA A 166 -3.92 -0.44 1.82
N SER A 167 -3.29 -0.19 2.97
CA SER A 167 -2.16 -0.99 3.46
C SER A 167 -2.58 -2.45 3.68
N LYS A 168 -3.72 -2.67 4.34
CA LYS A 168 -4.28 -4.02 4.55
C LYS A 168 -4.68 -4.69 3.24
N PHE A 169 -5.26 -3.94 2.32
CA PHE A 169 -5.57 -4.46 0.99
C PHE A 169 -4.32 -4.84 0.20
N ALA A 170 -3.26 -4.02 0.25
CA ALA A 170 -1.98 -4.29 -0.38
C ALA A 170 -1.31 -5.55 0.18
N MET A 171 -1.37 -5.79 1.49
CA MET A 171 -0.92 -7.05 2.10
C MET A 171 -1.66 -8.25 1.51
N GLY A 172 -2.99 -8.14 1.33
CA GLY A 172 -3.79 -9.18 0.67
C GLY A 172 -3.42 -9.40 -0.80
N LEU A 173 -3.11 -8.32 -1.53
CA LEU A 173 -2.67 -8.40 -2.93
C LEU A 173 -1.33 -9.12 -3.08
N ILE A 174 -0.39 -8.94 -2.14
CA ILE A 174 0.89 -9.66 -2.13
C ILE A 174 0.65 -11.17 -2.02
N LEU A 175 -0.28 -11.60 -1.17
CA LEU A 175 -0.67 -13.02 -1.04
C LEU A 175 -1.23 -13.56 -2.36
N LEU A 176 -2.06 -12.76 -3.03
CA LEU A 176 -2.68 -13.09 -4.31
C LEU A 176 -1.74 -12.99 -5.51
N ALA A 177 -0.53 -12.44 -5.36
CA ALA A 177 0.38 -12.20 -6.48
C ALA A 177 0.83 -13.50 -7.17
N GLY A 178 0.97 -14.60 -6.43
CA GLY A 178 1.26 -15.93 -7.02
C GLY A 178 0.11 -16.43 -7.91
N LEU A 179 -1.15 -16.21 -7.50
CA LEU A 179 -2.33 -16.53 -8.30
C LEU A 179 -2.44 -15.58 -9.51
N ALA A 180 -2.14 -14.29 -9.32
CA ALA A 180 -2.14 -13.29 -10.38
C ALA A 180 -1.17 -13.65 -11.51
N ALA A 181 0.02 -14.15 -11.17
CA ALA A 181 1.00 -14.59 -12.16
C ALA A 181 0.50 -15.78 -13.01
N ILE A 182 -0.29 -16.69 -12.41
CA ILE A 182 -0.94 -17.80 -13.13
C ILE A 182 -2.07 -17.27 -14.02
N LEU A 183 -2.87 -16.32 -13.54
CA LEU A 183 -3.98 -15.72 -14.28
C LEU A 183 -3.53 -14.97 -15.54
N ILE A 184 -2.35 -14.35 -15.52
CA ILE A 184 -1.75 -13.72 -16.72
C ILE A 184 -1.58 -14.74 -17.85
N MET A 185 -1.28 -16.00 -17.54
CA MET A 185 -1.07 -17.05 -18.54
C MET A 185 -2.37 -17.67 -19.06
N ILE A 186 -3.53 -17.19 -18.62
CA ILE A 186 -4.86 -17.62 -19.09
C ILE A 186 -5.46 -16.48 -19.90
N GLU A 187 -5.64 -16.66 -21.21
CA GLU A 187 -6.13 -15.62 -22.14
C GLU A 187 -7.38 -14.88 -21.66
N ARG A 188 -8.34 -15.59 -21.05
CA ARG A 188 -9.59 -15.00 -20.56
C ARG A 188 -9.43 -14.15 -19.29
N LEU A 189 -8.34 -14.34 -18.54
CA LEU A 189 -8.08 -13.73 -17.24
C LEU A 189 -6.81 -12.87 -17.21
N GLU A 190 -6.18 -12.68 -18.37
CA GLU A 190 -4.92 -11.97 -18.53
C GLU A 190 -4.95 -10.56 -17.94
N ALA A 191 -5.97 -9.77 -18.31
CA ALA A 191 -6.13 -8.41 -17.81
C ALA A 191 -6.32 -8.36 -16.29
N LEU A 192 -7.03 -9.33 -15.71
CA LEU A 192 -7.24 -9.40 -14.26
C LEU A 192 -5.93 -9.74 -13.53
N GLY A 193 -5.18 -10.71 -14.05
CA GLY A 193 -3.88 -11.10 -13.50
C GLY A 193 -2.86 -9.95 -13.58
N ALA A 194 -2.83 -9.24 -14.71
CA ALA A 194 -1.94 -8.10 -14.92
C ALA A 194 -2.26 -6.93 -13.97
N VAL A 195 -3.54 -6.66 -13.73
CA VAL A 195 -4.00 -5.63 -12.78
C VAL A 195 -3.63 -6.00 -11.35
N LEU A 196 -3.89 -7.23 -10.92
CA LEU A 196 -3.55 -7.69 -9.57
C LEU A 196 -2.04 -7.66 -9.31
N LEU A 197 -1.26 -8.10 -10.29
CA LEU A 197 0.20 -8.13 -10.19
C LEU A 197 0.78 -6.70 -10.23
N GLY A 198 0.25 -5.81 -11.07
CA GLY A 198 0.61 -4.40 -11.06
C GLY A 198 0.27 -3.68 -9.75
N ALA A 199 -0.87 -3.99 -9.13
CA ALA A 199 -1.25 -3.47 -7.84
C ALA A 199 -0.31 -3.95 -6.72
N ALA A 200 -0.04 -5.26 -6.69
CA ALA A 200 0.90 -5.86 -5.74
C ALA A 200 2.31 -5.26 -5.87
N MET A 201 2.69 -4.79 -7.07
CA MET A 201 3.98 -4.17 -7.30
C MET A 201 4.08 -2.71 -6.88
N ALA A 202 3.08 -1.90 -7.24
CA ALA A 202 3.14 -0.45 -7.08
C ALA A 202 2.66 0.03 -5.71
N MET A 203 1.70 -0.66 -5.09
CA MET A 203 1.09 -0.21 -3.84
C MET A 203 2.05 -0.22 -2.63
N PRO A 204 2.86 -1.27 -2.38
CA PRO A 204 3.74 -1.30 -1.22
C PRO A 204 4.75 -0.12 -1.15
N PRO A 205 5.55 0.18 -2.19
CA PRO A 205 6.48 1.29 -2.13
C PRO A 205 5.77 2.67 -2.09
N ALA A 206 4.63 2.81 -2.76
CA ALA A 206 3.86 4.06 -2.75
C ALA A 206 3.28 4.37 -1.37
N LEU A 207 2.72 3.37 -0.68
CA LEU A 207 2.18 3.53 0.67
C LEU A 207 3.28 3.74 1.71
N ALA A 208 4.43 3.05 1.58
CA ALA A 208 5.58 3.27 2.44
C ALA A 208 6.15 4.69 2.28
N ALA A 209 6.24 5.20 1.05
CA ALA A 209 6.68 6.57 0.79
C ALA A 209 5.69 7.61 1.33
N TYR A 210 4.39 7.36 1.19
CA TYR A 210 3.35 8.21 1.77
C TYR A 210 3.43 8.24 3.30
N ALA A 211 3.66 7.09 3.95
CA ALA A 211 3.87 7.02 5.39
C ALA A 211 5.12 7.80 5.84
N ASP A 212 6.26 7.63 5.16
CA ASP A 212 7.49 8.36 5.46
C ASP A 212 7.30 9.88 5.29
N TYR A 213 6.50 10.31 4.31
CA TYR A 213 6.14 11.73 4.14
C TYR A 213 5.29 12.26 5.31
N ILE A 214 4.18 11.60 5.64
CA ILE A 214 3.26 12.07 6.71
C ILE A 214 3.90 12.01 8.09
N ALA A 215 4.80 11.06 8.35
CA ALA A 215 5.49 10.94 9.64
C ALA A 215 6.18 12.25 10.04
N ASN A 216 6.63 13.05 9.05
CA ASN A 216 7.31 14.32 9.27
C ASN A 216 6.36 15.52 9.37
N ILE A 217 5.08 15.37 9.03
CA ILE A 217 4.09 16.43 9.17
C ILE A 217 3.65 16.54 10.63
N LYS A 218 3.87 17.71 11.22
CA LYS A 218 3.43 18.03 12.58
C LYS A 218 2.16 18.87 12.54
N VAL A 219 1.11 18.39 13.20
CA VAL A 219 -0.13 19.14 13.40
C VAL A 219 -0.19 19.49 14.88
N ASP A 220 0.37 20.64 15.24
CA ASP A 220 0.32 21.15 16.62
C ASP A 220 -0.71 22.27 16.71
N VAL A 221 -1.61 22.16 17.69
CA VAL A 221 -2.68 23.13 17.92
C VAL A 221 -2.68 23.52 19.38
N GLN A 222 -2.44 24.80 19.63
CA GLN A 222 -2.65 25.40 20.94
C GLN A 222 -3.98 26.14 20.92
N ALA A 223 -5.00 25.58 21.57
CA ALA A 223 -6.36 26.13 21.61
C ALA A 223 -6.44 27.58 22.12
N TRP A 224 -5.42 28.06 22.84
CA TRP A 224 -5.34 29.44 23.34
C TRP A 224 -4.71 30.43 22.34
N ASN A 225 -4.15 29.92 21.23
CA ASN A 225 -3.47 30.71 20.21
C ASN A 225 -4.14 30.47 18.85
N PHE A 226 -4.99 31.42 18.43
CA PHE A 226 -5.68 31.39 17.14
C PHE A 226 -4.72 31.22 15.94
N GLY A 227 -3.53 31.80 16.02
CA GLY A 227 -2.50 31.65 14.99
C GLY A 227 -2.02 30.21 14.84
N SER A 228 -1.94 29.46 15.95
CA SER A 228 -1.55 28.04 15.89
C SER A 228 -2.62 27.18 15.23
N VAL A 229 -3.91 27.46 15.48
CA VAL A 229 -5.03 26.74 14.85
C VAL A 229 -5.06 27.02 13.34
N LEU A 230 -4.82 28.27 12.91
CA LEU A 230 -4.71 28.63 11.49
C LEU A 230 -3.49 27.98 10.84
N ASN A 231 -2.34 27.98 11.52
CA ASN A 231 -1.12 27.37 11.00
C ASN A 231 -1.22 25.84 10.89
N ALA A 232 -2.10 25.20 11.66
CA ALA A 232 -2.36 23.76 11.60
C ALA A 232 -3.29 23.34 10.44
N VAL A 233 -3.96 24.29 9.76
CA VAL A 233 -4.82 24.00 8.61
C VAL A 233 -4.01 23.51 7.41
N MET A 234 -2.90 24.19 7.10
CA MET A 234 -2.02 23.83 5.98
C MET A 234 -1.45 22.40 6.10
N PRO A 235 -0.81 21.98 7.21
CA PRO A 235 -0.27 20.63 7.32
C PRO A 235 -1.37 19.55 7.30
N ALA A 236 -2.58 19.83 7.81
CA ALA A 236 -3.69 18.89 7.69
C ALA A 236 -4.17 18.76 6.23
N ALA A 237 -4.26 19.87 5.49
CA ALA A 237 -4.60 19.84 4.07
C ALA A 237 -3.51 19.15 3.23
N ASP A 238 -2.24 19.33 3.57
CA ASP A 238 -1.11 18.69 2.89
C ASP A 238 -1.15 17.17 3.02
N ILE A 239 -1.62 16.62 4.14
CA ILE A 239 -1.81 15.16 4.31
C ILE A 239 -2.81 14.61 3.29
N ALA A 240 -3.93 15.31 3.12
CA ALA A 240 -4.99 14.91 2.17
C ALA A 240 -4.54 15.10 0.71
N ALA A 241 -3.84 16.20 0.41
CA ALA A 241 -3.30 16.47 -0.91
C ALA A 241 -2.22 15.45 -1.30
N ALA A 242 -1.30 15.14 -0.38
CA ALA A 242 -0.26 14.14 -0.59
C ALA A 242 -0.85 12.74 -0.81
N PHE A 243 -1.96 12.40 -0.16
CA PHE A 243 -2.67 11.15 -0.41
C PHE A 243 -3.22 11.07 -1.84
N ALA A 244 -3.90 12.12 -2.29
CA ALA A 244 -4.47 12.17 -3.63
C ALA A 244 -3.38 12.07 -4.70
N LEU A 245 -2.22 12.71 -4.48
CA LEU A 245 -1.05 12.58 -5.33
C LEU A 245 -0.47 11.16 -5.30
N ALA A 246 -0.30 10.56 -4.12
CA ALA A 246 0.22 9.21 -3.99
C ALA A 246 -0.67 8.17 -4.69
N ILE A 247 -1.99 8.24 -4.53
CA ILE A 247 -2.93 7.32 -5.18
C ILE A 247 -3.01 7.54 -6.69
N SER A 248 -3.01 8.80 -7.16
CA SER A 248 -3.07 9.06 -8.61
C SER A 248 -1.81 8.58 -9.32
N LEU A 249 -0.63 8.77 -8.71
CA LEU A 249 0.64 8.21 -9.21
C LEU A 249 0.65 6.68 -9.15
N ALA A 250 0.22 6.10 -8.02
CA ALA A 250 0.13 4.64 -7.90
C ALA A 250 -0.83 4.04 -8.93
N GLY A 251 -1.97 4.69 -9.19
CA GLY A 251 -2.94 4.29 -10.20
C GLY A 251 -2.38 4.39 -11.63
N ALA A 252 -1.65 5.46 -11.95
CA ALA A 252 -1.00 5.62 -13.25
C ALA A 252 0.10 4.56 -13.48
N ILE A 253 0.93 4.31 -12.47
CA ILE A 253 1.98 3.27 -12.51
C ILE A 253 1.34 1.89 -12.63
N MET A 254 0.31 1.60 -11.83
CA MET A 254 -0.44 0.36 -11.90
C MET A 254 -1.04 0.15 -13.28
N ALA A 255 -1.63 1.17 -13.90
CA ALA A 255 -2.16 1.08 -15.27
C ALA A 255 -1.06 0.79 -16.30
N ALA A 256 0.08 1.46 -16.21
CA ALA A 256 1.22 1.24 -17.10
C ALA A 256 1.81 -0.18 -16.95
N ILE A 257 1.96 -0.65 -15.71
CA ILE A 257 2.45 -1.99 -15.40
C ILE A 257 1.44 -3.04 -15.87
N SER A 258 0.15 -2.85 -15.60
CA SER A 258 -0.91 -3.76 -16.02
C SER A 258 -0.93 -3.89 -17.55
N TYR A 259 -0.78 -2.77 -18.28
CA TYR A 259 -0.67 -2.80 -19.73
C TYR A 259 0.58 -3.54 -20.22
N ALA A 260 1.72 -3.36 -19.54
CA ALA A 260 2.95 -4.06 -19.90
C ALA A 260 2.82 -5.58 -19.69
N PHE A 261 2.20 -6.01 -18.58
CA PHE A 261 1.99 -7.43 -18.30
C PHE A 261 0.92 -8.07 -19.19
N SER A 262 -0.13 -7.34 -19.57
CA SER A 262 -1.15 -7.80 -20.52
C SER A 262 -0.68 -7.85 -21.98
N LYS A 263 0.62 -7.66 -22.24
CA LYS A 263 1.22 -7.83 -23.57
C LYS A 263 2.24 -8.97 -23.62
N ILE A 264 2.53 -9.59 -22.48
CA ILE A 264 3.51 -10.66 -22.38
C ILE A 264 2.97 -11.98 -22.94
N PRO A 265 1.72 -12.41 -22.62
CA PRO A 265 1.07 -13.56 -23.24
C PRO A 265 0.98 -13.46 -24.77
N GLU A 266 0.53 -12.31 -25.31
CA GLU A 266 0.46 -12.06 -26.76
C GLU A 266 1.82 -12.23 -27.47
N ARG A 267 2.93 -11.97 -26.78
CA ARG A 267 4.29 -12.10 -27.35
C ARG A 267 4.93 -13.47 -27.09
N LEU A 268 4.41 -14.24 -26.15
CA LEU A 268 4.82 -15.62 -25.87
C LEU A 268 4.02 -16.63 -26.70
N SER A 269 2.78 -16.29 -27.09
CA SER A 269 2.03 -17.00 -28.12
C SER A 269 2.59 -16.65 -29.50
N VAL A 270 3.78 -17.17 -29.80
CA VAL A 270 4.22 -17.30 -31.19
C VAL A 270 3.50 -18.53 -31.75
N GLU A 271 2.28 -18.32 -32.25
CA GLU A 271 1.81 -18.99 -33.46
C GLU A 271 2.12 -18.10 -34.67
#